data_AF-A0A838DMY6-F1
#
_entry.id   AF-A0A838DMY6-F1
#
_cell.length_a   1.000
_cell.length_b   1.000
_cell.length_c   1.000
_cell.angle_alpha   90.00
_cell.angle_beta   90.00
_cell.angle_gamma   90.00
#
_symmetry.space_group_name_H-M   'P 1'
#
loop_
_entity.id
_entity.type
_entity.pdbx_description
1 polymer ?
#
loop_
_entity_poly.entity_id
_entity_poly.type
_entity_poly.pdbx_seq_one_letter_code
_entity_poly.pdbx_strand_id
1 'polypeptide(L)'
;MATRTIVQTPGVAGRRRLSDTYFGEWLMTTDHKKIGIMYITTAFFFFVVGGLEALLIRTQLAAPDGKVVDPTTYNELFTMHGTTMIFLFVMPMLTGFGNFIVPLMIGA
;
A
#
# COMPACT_ATOMS: atom_id res chain seq x y z
N MET A 1 35.47 29.46 36.54
CA MET A 1 36.14 28.25 36.03
C MET A 1 35.48 27.04 36.71
N ALA A 2 34.33 26.59 36.22
CA ALA A 2 33.54 25.52 36.83
C ALA A 2 33.58 24.29 35.93
N THR A 3 34.33 23.29 36.38
CA THR A 3 34.57 22.02 35.69
C THR A 3 33.27 21.22 35.57
N ARG A 4 32.86 20.97 34.33
CA ARG A 4 31.69 20.17 33.96
C ARG A 4 32.06 18.69 34.08
N THR A 5 31.63 18.01 35.13
CA THR A 5 31.79 16.54 35.23
C THR A 5 30.79 15.89 34.29
N ILE A 6 31.28 15.45 33.12
CA ILE A 6 30.50 14.68 32.16
C ILE A 6 30.51 13.24 32.66
N VAL A 7 29.40 12.80 33.28
CA VAL A 7 29.20 11.38 33.60
C VAL A 7 28.98 10.65 32.28
N GLN A 8 30.03 10.00 31.78
CA GLN A 8 29.98 9.12 30.63
C GLN A 8 29.30 7.82 31.07
N THR A 9 27.98 7.71 30.86
CA THR A 9 27.24 6.47 31.13
C THR A 9 27.78 5.37 30.20
N PRO A 10 28.25 4.23 30.73
CA PRO A 10 28.79 3.15 29.92
C PRO A 10 27.70 2.61 29.00
N GLY A 11 28.05 2.47 27.71
CA GLY A 11 27.17 2.02 26.65
C GLY A 11 26.68 0.60 26.91
N VAL A 12 25.46 0.49 27.44
CA VAL A 12 24.68 -0.75 27.37
C VAL A 12 24.42 -0.98 25.89
N ALA A 13 25.04 -2.01 25.32
CA ALA A 13 24.70 -2.52 23.99
C ALA A 13 23.27 -3.07 24.04
N GLY A 14 22.30 -2.16 23.99
CA GLY A 14 20.88 -2.48 23.96
C GLY A 14 20.60 -3.33 22.74
N ARG A 15 20.00 -4.50 22.97
CA ARG A 15 19.42 -5.35 21.91
C ARG A 15 18.59 -4.43 21.01
N ARG A 16 19.02 -4.21 19.75
CA ARG A 16 18.33 -3.31 18.82
C ARG A 16 16.85 -3.64 18.86
N ARG A 17 16.00 -2.69 19.25
CA ARG A 17 14.56 -2.95 19.25
C ARG A 17 14.16 -3.15 17.79
N LEU A 18 13.20 -4.03 17.54
CA LEU A 18 12.71 -4.25 16.18
C LEU A 18 12.19 -2.95 15.54
N SER A 19 11.74 -1.99 16.37
CA SER A 19 11.38 -0.61 15.99
C SER A 19 12.52 0.21 15.41
N ASP A 20 13.78 -0.11 15.71
CA ASP A 20 14.97 0.61 15.22
C ASP A 20 15.47 0.07 13.87
N THR A 21 14.76 -0.91 13.30
CA THR A 21 15.03 -1.43 11.96
C THR A 21 14.15 -0.69 10.96
N TYR A 22 14.67 -0.36 9.76
CA TYR A 22 13.91 0.29 8.69
C TYR A 22 12.55 -0.36 8.42
N PHE A 23 12.47 -1.70 8.41
CA PHE A 23 11.20 -2.41 8.25
C PHE A 23 10.26 -2.25 9.45
N GLY A 24 10.78 -2.29 10.68
CA GLY A 24 9.97 -2.12 11.89
C GLY A 24 9.44 -0.69 12.05
N GLU A 25 10.21 0.32 11.64
CA GLU A 25 9.80 1.71 11.66
C GLU A 25 8.59 1.98 10.75
N TRP A 26 8.52 1.34 9.58
CA TRP A 26 7.39 1.47 8.65
C TRP A 26 6.20 0.60 9.04
N LEU A 27 6.44 -0.65 9.46
CA LEU A 27 5.37 -1.59 9.79
C LEU A 27 4.66 -1.25 11.11
N MET A 28 5.38 -0.67 12.08
CA MET A 28 4.84 -0.25 13.38
C MET A 28 4.71 1.27 13.48
N THR A 29 4.57 1.97 12.35
CA THR A 29 4.41 3.43 12.36
C THR A 29 3.01 3.85 12.78
N THR A 30 2.92 4.99 13.47
CA THR A 30 1.66 5.68 13.79
C THR A 30 1.48 6.97 12.98
N ASP A 31 2.46 7.32 12.13
CA ASP A 31 2.42 8.52 11.32
C ASP A 31 1.44 8.36 10.15
N HIS A 32 0.40 9.21 10.11
CA HIS A 32 -0.64 9.22 9.09
C HIS A 32 -0.09 9.42 7.66
N LYS A 33 1.07 10.10 7.51
CA LYS A 33 1.73 10.29 6.20
C LYS A 33 2.32 8.99 5.69
N LYS A 34 3.06 8.28 6.54
CA LYS A 34 3.67 6.99 6.19
C LYS A 34 2.60 5.94 5.89
N ILE A 35 1.55 5.90 6.71
CA ILE A 35 0.38 5.04 6.44
C ILE A 35 -0.27 5.40 5.11
N GLY A 36 -0.53 6.69 4.86
CA GLY A 36 -1.08 7.16 3.57
C GLY A 36 -0.25 6.71 2.37
N ILE A 37 1.08 6.84 2.42
CA ILE A 37 1.99 6.41 1.35
C ILE A 37 1.94 4.89 1.14
N MET A 38 1.89 4.08 2.20
CA MET A 38 1.77 2.63 2.10
C MET A 38 0.46 2.21 1.44
N TYR A 39 -0.65 2.86 1.79
CA TYR A 39 -1.95 2.62 1.15
C TYR A 39 -1.95 3.02 -0.33
N ILE A 40 -1.39 4.19 -0.67
CA ILE A 40 -1.33 4.66 -2.05
C ILE A 40 -0.47 3.72 -2.92
N THR A 41 0.68 3.30 -2.39
CA THR A 41 1.61 2.43 -3.12
C THR A 41 1.02 1.04 -3.36
N THR A 42 0.38 0.46 -2.34
CA THR A 42 -0.27 -0.87 -2.47
C THR A 42 -1.49 -0.81 -3.40
N ALA A 43 -2.31 0.25 -3.31
CA ALA A 43 -3.41 0.46 -4.24
C ALA A 43 -2.94 0.58 -5.69
N PHE A 44 -1.85 1.31 -5.93
CA PHE A 44 -1.29 1.46 -7.28
C PHE A 44 -0.77 0.14 -7.84
N PHE A 45 -0.18 -0.71 -7.00
CA PHE A 45 0.18 -2.07 -7.40
C PHE A 45 -1.06 -2.88 -7.85
N PHE A 46 -2.14 -2.85 -7.07
CA PHE A 46 -3.38 -3.55 -7.44
C PHE A 46 -4.11 -2.91 -8.62
N PHE A 47 -3.92 -1.62 -8.88
CA PHE A 47 -4.41 -0.97 -10.10
C PHE A 47 -3.79 -1.60 -11.35
N VAL A 48 -2.48 -1.88 -11.32
CA VAL A 48 -1.81 -2.56 -12.44
C VAL A 48 -2.35 -3.98 -12.60
N VAL A 49 -2.54 -4.71 -11.50
CA VAL A 49 -3.11 -6.08 -11.53
C VAL A 49 -4.53 -6.08 -12.10
N GLY A 50 -5.43 -5.25 -11.57
CA GLY A 50 -6.79 -5.12 -12.07
C GLY A 50 -6.85 -4.61 -13.51
N GLY A 51 -5.91 -3.75 -13.91
CA GLY A 51 -5.75 -3.30 -15.29
C GLY A 51 -5.36 -4.43 -16.25
N LEU A 52 -4.49 -5.35 -15.83
CA LEU A 52 -4.14 -6.54 -16.60
C LEU A 52 -5.34 -7.48 -16.76
N GLU A 53 -6.10 -7.72 -15.69
CA GLU A 53 -7.35 -8.50 -15.74
C GLU A 53 -8.35 -7.88 -16.73
N ALA A 54 -8.51 -6.55 -16.71
CA ALA A 54 -9.36 -5.83 -17.66
C ALA A 54 -8.88 -5.97 -19.11
N LEU A 55 -7.57 -5.93 -19.34
CA LEU A 55 -6.99 -6.12 -20.67
C LEU A 55 -7.29 -7.52 -21.20
N LEU A 56 -7.17 -8.55 -20.38
CA LEU A 56 -7.52 -9.93 -20.77
C LEU A 56 -9.00 -10.04 -21.19
N ILE A 57 -9.92 -9.50 -20.37
CA ILE A 57 -11.36 -9.44 -20.69
C ILE A 57 -11.58 -8.71 -22.03
N ARG A 58 -10.92 -7.56 -22.23
CA ARG A 58 -11.03 -6.80 -23.47
C ARG A 58 -10.46 -7.51 -24.69
N THR A 59 -9.36 -8.26 -24.53
CA THR A 59 -8.79 -9.04 -25.64
C THR A 59 -9.70 -10.19 -26.06
N GLN A 60 -10.40 -10.81 -25.11
CA GLN A 60 -11.41 -11.84 -25.41
C GLN A 60 -12.60 -11.26 -26.20
N LEU A 61 -13.01 -10.03 -25.92
CA LEU A 61 -14.11 -9.35 -26.59
C LEU A 61 -13.70 -8.56 -27.85
N ALA A 62 -12.42 -8.61 -28.26
CA ALA A 62 -11.92 -7.83 -29.39
C ALA A 62 -12.52 -8.25 -30.73
N ALA A 63 -12.93 -9.52 -30.85
CA ALA A 63 -13.65 -10.06 -32.01
C ALA A 63 -14.77 -11.01 -31.55
N PRO A 64 -15.85 -11.17 -32.35
CA PRO A 64 -16.86 -12.20 -32.10
C PRO A 64 -16.21 -13.59 -32.06
N ASP A 65 -16.68 -14.47 -31.16
CA ASP A 65 -16.16 -15.83 -30.95
C ASP A 65 -14.64 -15.91 -30.66
N GLY A 66 -14.10 -14.91 -29.95
CA GLY A 66 -12.74 -14.94 -29.42
C GLY A 66 -12.46 -16.22 -28.62
N LYS A 67 -11.26 -16.80 -28.78
CA LYS A 67 -10.83 -18.04 -28.09
C LYS A 67 -9.66 -17.81 -27.14
N VAL A 68 -9.54 -16.61 -26.57
CA VAL A 68 -8.44 -16.24 -25.67
C VAL A 68 -8.61 -16.88 -24.30
N VAL A 69 -9.84 -16.88 -23.77
CA VAL A 69 -10.18 -17.49 -22.47
C VAL A 69 -11.45 -18.33 -22.56
N ASP A 70 -11.51 -19.39 -21.76
CA ASP A 70 -12.71 -20.22 -21.60
C ASP A 70 -13.84 -19.42 -20.94
N PRO A 71 -15.13 -19.70 -21.24
CA PRO A 71 -16.26 -19.01 -20.60
C PRO A 71 -16.24 -19.04 -19.06
N THR A 72 -15.73 -20.12 -18.46
CA THR A 72 -15.62 -20.23 -16.99
C THR A 72 -14.61 -19.24 -16.46
N THR A 73 -13.40 -19.24 -17.05
CA THR A 73 -12.31 -18.33 -16.69
C THR A 73 -12.68 -16.87 -16.97
N TYR A 74 -13.47 -16.59 -18.00
CA TYR A 74 -13.97 -15.23 -18.26
C TYR A 74 -14.82 -14.70 -17.09
N ASN A 75 -15.75 -15.51 -16.57
CA ASN A 75 -16.60 -15.12 -15.46
C ASN A 75 -15.80 -14.94 -14.16
N GLU A 76 -14.80 -15.79 -13.94
CA GLU A 76 -13.86 -15.67 -12.82
C GLU A 76 -13.04 -14.37 -12.93
N LEU A 77 -12.44 -14.10 -14.10
CA LEU A 77 -11.67 -12.88 -14.35
C LEU A 77 -12.53 -11.62 -14.18
N PHE A 78 -13.77 -11.63 -14.67
CA PHE A 78 -14.68 -10.50 -14.50
C PHE A 78 -15.00 -10.24 -13.02
N THR A 79 -15.26 -11.30 -12.26
CA THR A 79 -15.54 -11.19 -10.83
C THR A 79 -14.31 -10.70 -10.07
N MET A 80 -13.14 -11.29 -10.35
CA MET A 80 -11.88 -10.91 -9.73
C MET A 80 -11.55 -9.45 -10.02
N HIS A 81 -11.64 -9.01 -11.29
CA HIS A 81 -11.46 -7.62 -11.70
C HIS A 81 -12.31 -6.64 -10.89
N GLY A 82 -13.60 -6.96 -10.68
CA GLY A 82 -14.48 -6.15 -9.86
C GLY A 82 -14.00 -6.05 -8.40
N THR A 83 -13.60 -7.19 -7.82
CA THR A 83 -13.11 -7.23 -6.43
C THR A 83 -11.77 -6.53 -6.24
N THR A 84 -10.80 -6.74 -7.14
CA THR A 84 -9.48 -6.07 -7.12
C THR A 84 -9.65 -4.56 -7.28
N MET A 85 -10.48 -4.10 -8.22
CA MET A 85 -10.66 -2.67 -8.44
C MET A 85 -11.40 -1.98 -7.29
N ILE A 86 -12.48 -2.55 -6.76
CA ILE A 86 -13.24 -1.88 -5.69
C ILE A 86 -12.52 -1.97 -4.35
N PHE A 87 -12.13 -3.18 -3.93
CA PHE A 87 -11.64 -3.40 -2.57
C PHE A 87 -10.14 -3.20 -2.42
N LEU A 88 -9.34 -3.47 -3.46
CA LEU A 88 -7.88 -3.41 -3.37
C LEU A 88 -7.29 -2.15 -4.02
N PHE A 89 -8.03 -1.49 -4.91
CA PHE A 89 -7.64 -0.20 -5.48
C PHE A 89 -8.46 0.97 -4.93
N VAL A 90 -9.77 1.04 -5.20
CA VAL A 90 -10.59 2.23 -4.88
C VAL A 90 -10.62 2.51 -3.37
N MET A 91 -10.95 1.52 -2.55
CA MET A 91 -11.03 1.71 -1.08
C MET A 91 -9.67 2.10 -0.47
N PRO A 92 -8.55 1.42 -0.78
CA PRO A 92 -7.23 1.79 -0.25
C PRO A 92 -6.74 3.12 -0.81
N MET A 93 -7.09 3.47 -2.05
CA MET A 93 -6.71 4.75 -2.65
C MET A 93 -7.38 5.92 -1.94
N LEU A 94 -8.70 5.84 -1.74
CA LEU A 94 -9.45 6.87 -1.04
C LEU A 94 -8.99 7.03 0.41
N THR A 95 -8.79 5.92 1.12
CA THR A 95 -8.30 5.95 2.51
C THR A 95 -6.84 6.41 2.60
N GLY A 96 -5.99 6.07 1.63
CA GLY A 96 -4.60 6.53 1.55
C GLY A 96 -4.50 8.04 1.37
N PHE A 97 -5.24 8.61 0.41
CA PHE A 97 -5.34 10.05 0.25
C PHE A 97 -5.98 10.74 1.46
N GLY A 98 -7.02 10.13 2.04
CA GLY A 98 -7.65 10.62 3.27
C GLY A 98 -6.64 10.74 4.41
N ASN A 99 -5.90 9.68 4.70
CA ASN A 99 -4.88 9.67 5.75
C ASN A 99 -3.73 10.64 5.46
N PHE A 100 -3.37 10.87 4.21
CA PHE A 100 -2.29 11.78 3.86
C PHE A 100 -2.72 13.26 3.89
N ILE A 101 -3.83 13.61 3.25
CA ILE A 101 -4.22 14.99 2.97
C ILE A 101 -5.11 15.57 4.07
N VAL A 102 -6.04 14.81 4.65
CA VAL A 102 -7.04 15.36 5.58
C VAL A 102 -6.40 16.02 6.82
N PRO A 103 -5.46 15.38 7.54
CA PRO A 103 -4.81 16.02 8.68
C PRO A 103 -4.06 17.30 8.28
N LEU A 104 -3.42 17.28 7.10
CA LEU A 104 -2.71 18.45 6.56
C LEU A 104 -3.65 19.62 6.26
N MET A 105 -4.86 19.36 5.77
CA MET A 105 -5.85 20.41 5.48
C MET A 105 -6.42 21.07 6.74
N ILE A 106 -6.54 20.31 7.84
CA ILE A 106 -7.08 20.82 9.11
C ILE A 106 -5.99 21.32 10.08
N GLY A 107 -4.72 21.19 9.71
CA GLY A 107 -3.57 21.62 10.54
C GLY A 107 -3.30 20.72 11.75
N ALA A 108 -3.69 19.44 11.67
CA ALA A 108 -3.45 18.42 12.68
C ALA A 108 -2.15 17.64 12.43
#